data_AF-A0A2N3MXG1-F1
#
_entry.id   AF-A0A2N3MXG1-F1
#
_cell.length_a   1.000
_cell.length_b   1.000
_cell.length_c   1.000
_cell.angle_alpha   90.00
_cell.angle_beta   90.00
_cell.angle_gamma   90.00
#
_symmetry.space_group_name_H-M   'P 1'
#
loop_
_entity.id
_entity.type
_entity.pdbx_description
1 polymer ?
#
loop_
_entity_poly.entity_id
_entity_poly.type
_entity_poly.pdbx_seq_one_letter_code
_entity_poly.pdbx_strand_id
1 'polypeptide(L)'
;MDGAAIVSDDLLDPPVRLFERLRQIAGYTWDETKVPVHTSFDAWLVCGTRFVSPYTSSPPHHASSPGSASRFPSGRPSPSDIYITPNFYVDVNSDTTTTPPALAPNVPEISYIEEPVIARVSYQVLREERAFHITKSLVLSADPEGEHIIKPLDLLRLTPQQGDRGAIVLAIYKDPGNNALPRLVDLGPAFYKSRKYDDTFRAYIKNDFRLDPPINIRDFLDFAIGAAQCLEILHHGLGMIHGEIRGDAFHYNIETNKVRKKNTKCDCCIDDFGARAGCLVSQAVGTNHRCLGAVFPHQADISSMQTSNEAS
;
A
#
# COMPACT_ATOMS: atom_id res chain seq x y z
N MET A 1 -25.59 17.82 23.63
CA MET A 1 -25.90 16.40 23.34
C MET A 1 -24.88 15.97 22.31
N ASP A 2 -23.75 15.47 22.79
CA ASP A 2 -22.59 15.15 21.96
C ASP A 2 -22.84 13.83 21.26
N GLY A 3 -23.21 13.91 19.98
CA GLY A 3 -23.28 12.77 19.08
C GLY A 3 -21.86 12.33 18.74
N ALA A 4 -21.25 11.51 19.59
CA ALA A 4 -20.13 10.69 19.17
C ALA A 4 -20.63 9.82 18.03
N ALA A 5 -20.18 10.10 16.81
CA ALA A 5 -20.47 9.27 15.65
C ALA A 5 -19.95 7.86 15.97
N ILE A 6 -20.88 6.94 16.21
CA ILE A 6 -20.59 5.52 16.36
C ILE A 6 -20.15 5.06 14.99
N VAL A 7 -18.85 5.12 14.72
CA VAL A 7 -18.24 4.39 13.61
C VAL A 7 -18.58 2.93 13.90
N SER A 8 -19.39 2.31 13.05
CA SER A 8 -19.74 0.90 13.20
C SER A 8 -18.44 0.11 13.35
N ASP A 9 -18.30 -0.65 14.44
CA ASP A 9 -17.09 -1.39 14.84
C ASP A 9 -16.53 -2.22 13.69
N ASP A 10 -17.43 -2.77 12.86
CA ASP A 10 -17.09 -3.49 11.65
C ASP A 10 -16.12 -2.69 10.76
N LEU A 11 -16.32 -1.37 10.55
CA LEU A 11 -15.52 -0.53 9.64
C LEU A 11 -14.01 -0.56 9.95
N LEU A 12 -13.67 -0.79 11.22
CA LEU A 12 -12.30 -0.81 11.71
C LEU A 12 -11.65 -2.18 11.54
N ASP A 13 -12.39 -3.23 11.22
CA ASP A 13 -11.85 -4.58 11.09
C ASP A 13 -11.07 -4.80 9.78
N PRO A 14 -10.08 -5.70 9.78
CA PRO A 14 -9.41 -6.12 8.56
C PRO A 14 -10.38 -6.81 7.60
N PRO A 15 -10.05 -6.89 6.30
CA PRO A 15 -10.88 -7.61 5.34
C PRO A 15 -11.24 -9.02 5.77
N VAL A 16 -12.47 -9.43 5.52
CA VAL A 16 -12.93 -10.78 5.85
C VAL A 16 -12.06 -11.82 5.14
N ARG A 17 -11.72 -12.87 5.89
CA ARG A 17 -10.91 -14.01 5.40
C ARG A 17 -9.57 -13.57 4.78
N LEU A 18 -8.98 -12.48 5.28
CA LEU A 18 -7.77 -11.87 4.73
C LEU A 18 -6.68 -12.90 4.40
N PHE A 19 -6.30 -13.74 5.37
CA PHE A 19 -5.24 -14.72 5.17
C PHE A 19 -5.60 -15.85 4.19
N GLU A 20 -6.86 -16.29 4.12
CA GLU A 20 -7.30 -17.26 3.09
C GLU A 20 -7.09 -16.70 1.69
N ARG A 21 -7.32 -15.40 1.50
CA ARG A 21 -7.20 -14.71 0.22
C ARG A 21 -5.74 -14.45 -0.13
N LEU A 22 -4.95 -14.04 0.86
CA LEU A 22 -3.52 -13.84 0.70
C LEU A 22 -2.78 -15.15 0.34
N ARG A 23 -3.21 -16.29 0.90
CA ARG A 23 -2.69 -17.63 0.53
C ARG A 23 -2.86 -18.00 -0.95
N GLN A 24 -3.82 -17.39 -1.65
CA GLN A 24 -4.07 -17.67 -3.07
C GLN A 24 -3.04 -17.00 -4.00
N ILE A 25 -2.20 -16.10 -3.46
CA ILE A 25 -1.21 -15.38 -4.23
C ILE A 25 0.04 -16.25 -4.41
N ALA A 26 0.23 -16.76 -5.63
CA ALA A 26 1.38 -17.58 -5.97
C ALA A 26 2.71 -16.83 -5.74
N GLY A 27 3.71 -17.54 -5.22
CA GLY A 27 5.04 -16.99 -4.96
C GLY A 27 5.19 -16.26 -3.62
N TYR A 28 4.14 -16.24 -2.79
CA TYR A 28 4.16 -15.64 -1.45
C TYR A 28 3.56 -16.56 -0.38
N THR A 29 4.09 -16.47 0.83
CA THR A 29 3.48 -17.00 2.06
C THR A 29 3.30 -15.88 3.07
N TRP A 30 2.29 -15.98 3.93
CA TRP A 30 1.93 -14.91 4.87
C TRP A 30 2.00 -15.41 6.30
N ASP A 31 2.55 -14.58 7.18
CA ASP A 31 2.80 -14.93 8.58
C ASP A 31 1.54 -14.70 9.43
N GLU A 32 0.79 -15.77 9.68
CA GLU A 32 -0.43 -15.75 10.51
C GLU A 32 -0.15 -15.72 12.01
N THR A 33 1.10 -15.91 12.43
CA THR A 33 1.48 -15.79 13.84
C THR A 33 1.57 -14.33 14.27
N LYS A 34 1.80 -13.42 13.30
CA LYS A 34 1.81 -11.98 13.51
C LYS A 34 0.43 -11.39 13.23
N VAL A 35 -0.02 -10.57 14.17
CA VAL A 35 -1.27 -9.83 14.00
C VAL A 35 -1.10 -8.70 12.97
N PRO A 36 -2.05 -8.54 12.03
CA PRO A 36 -2.10 -7.37 11.15
C PRO A 36 -2.09 -6.04 11.92
N VAL A 37 -1.40 -5.05 11.38
CA VAL A 37 -1.28 -3.70 11.96
C VAL A 37 -1.96 -2.69 11.05
N HIS A 38 -2.89 -1.92 11.58
CA HIS A 38 -3.54 -0.82 10.89
C HIS A 38 -2.67 0.46 10.97
N THR A 39 -2.54 1.15 9.85
CA THR A 39 -1.77 2.41 9.73
C THR A 39 -2.68 3.62 9.70
N SER A 40 -2.13 4.79 10.02
CA SER A 40 -2.85 6.07 9.94
C SER A 40 -3.30 6.43 8.50
N PHE A 41 -2.81 5.69 7.51
CA PHE A 41 -3.13 5.82 6.10
C PHE A 41 -4.27 4.90 5.62
N ASP A 42 -5.06 4.32 6.54
CA ASP A 42 -6.21 3.44 6.23
C ASP A 42 -5.81 2.20 5.42
N ALA A 43 -4.75 1.55 5.90
CA ALA A 43 -4.20 0.34 5.32
C ALA A 43 -3.73 -0.62 6.41
N TRP A 44 -3.94 -1.91 6.16
CA TRP A 44 -3.46 -3.00 6.99
C TRP A 44 -2.10 -3.49 6.50
N LEU A 45 -1.17 -3.69 7.43
CA LEU A 45 0.13 -4.29 7.19
C LEU A 45 0.11 -5.76 7.58
N VAL A 46 0.50 -6.63 6.64
CA VAL A 46 0.65 -8.06 6.85
C VAL A 46 2.06 -8.49 6.46
N CYS A 47 2.73 -9.23 7.34
CA CYS A 47 4.07 -9.74 7.09
C CYS A 47 4.00 -11.04 6.27
N GLY A 48 4.99 -11.27 5.42
CA GLY A 48 5.09 -12.49 4.64
C GLY A 48 6.49 -12.74 4.10
N THR A 49 6.60 -13.74 3.25
CA THR A 49 7.83 -14.15 2.57
C THR A 49 7.52 -14.35 1.09
N ARG A 50 8.37 -13.81 0.23
CA ARG A 50 8.35 -14.01 -1.22
C ARG A 50 9.42 -15.04 -1.59
N PHE A 51 9.08 -15.94 -2.51
CA PHE A 51 10.01 -16.94 -3.04
C PHE A 51 10.46 -16.53 -4.45
N VAL A 52 11.75 -16.28 -4.63
CA VAL A 52 12.33 -15.82 -5.90
C VAL A 52 13.25 -16.89 -6.45
N SER A 53 13.06 -17.28 -7.72
CA SER A 53 14.01 -18.18 -8.38
C SER A 53 15.29 -17.40 -8.76
N PRO A 54 16.49 -17.92 -8.43
CA PRO A 54 17.77 -17.28 -8.75
C PRO A 54 18.05 -17.26 -10.26
N TYR A 55 17.31 -18.04 -11.05
CA TYR A 55 17.53 -18.21 -12.49
C TYR A 55 16.57 -17.38 -13.37
N THR A 56 15.58 -16.70 -12.78
CA THR A 56 14.65 -15.82 -13.51
C THR A 56 15.00 -14.36 -13.27
N SER A 57 15.52 -13.70 -14.29
CA SER A 57 15.81 -12.26 -14.30
C SER A 57 14.60 -11.40 -14.71
N SER A 58 13.39 -11.96 -14.81
CA SER A 58 12.17 -11.24 -15.18
C SER A 58 11.15 -11.15 -14.02
N PRO A 59 10.43 -10.02 -13.87
CA PRO A 59 9.32 -9.93 -12.93
C PRO A 59 8.25 -10.98 -13.25
N PRO A 60 7.62 -11.64 -12.25
CA PRO A 60 6.45 -12.46 -12.50
C PRO A 60 5.34 -11.56 -13.05
N HIS A 61 5.00 -11.74 -14.33
CA HIS A 61 3.85 -11.11 -14.94
C HIS A 61 2.58 -11.77 -14.36
N HIS A 62 2.02 -11.18 -13.31
CA HIS A 62 0.63 -11.44 -12.96
C HIS A 62 -0.25 -10.82 -14.06
N ALA A 63 -0.62 -11.64 -15.04
CA ALA A 63 -1.50 -11.26 -16.13
C ALA A 63 -2.87 -10.86 -15.56
N SER A 64 -3.12 -9.55 -15.47
CA SER A 64 -4.46 -9.02 -15.29
C SER A 64 -5.17 -9.06 -16.63
N SER A 65 -6.14 -9.96 -16.78
CA SER A 65 -7.05 -9.98 -17.93
C SER A 65 -7.76 -8.62 -18.07
N PRO A 66 -7.77 -7.97 -19.25
CA PRO A 66 -8.59 -6.78 -19.46
C PRO A 66 -10.06 -7.19 -19.59
N GLY A 67 -10.88 -6.80 -18.62
CA GLY A 67 -12.33 -6.81 -18.75
C GLY A 67 -12.77 -5.86 -19.87
N SER A 68 -13.63 -6.37 -20.75
CA SER A 68 -14.20 -5.71 -21.92
C SER A 68 -14.73 -4.31 -21.63
N ALA A 69 -14.07 -3.28 -22.18
CA ALA A 69 -14.64 -1.94 -22.27
C ALA A 69 -15.57 -1.87 -23.50
N SER A 70 -16.87 -1.77 -23.24
CA SER A 70 -17.90 -1.42 -24.21
C SER A 70 -17.59 -0.04 -24.80
N ARG A 71 -17.20 0.01 -26.08
CA ARG A 71 -17.06 1.27 -26.83
C ARG A 71 -18.44 1.72 -27.31
N PHE A 72 -18.85 2.92 -26.93
CA PHE A 72 -19.99 3.61 -27.55
C PHE A 72 -19.63 3.99 -29.00
N PRO A 73 -20.54 3.82 -29.98
CA PRO A 73 -20.27 4.10 -31.38
C PRO A 73 -20.53 5.57 -31.71
N SER A 74 -19.56 6.23 -32.34
CA SER A 74 -19.77 7.53 -32.99
C SER A 74 -19.39 7.44 -34.47
N GLY A 75 -20.41 7.46 -35.34
CA GLY A 75 -20.42 8.19 -36.61
C GLY A 75 -19.58 7.70 -37.82
N ARG A 76 -20.19 6.81 -38.63
CA ARG A 76 -20.31 6.75 -40.13
C ARG A 76 -19.07 6.88 -41.07
N PRO A 77 -19.15 6.37 -42.33
CA PRO A 77 -18.10 5.55 -42.95
C PRO A 77 -17.54 6.12 -44.27
N SER A 78 -16.46 5.51 -44.80
CA SER A 78 -16.21 5.44 -46.25
C SER A 78 -15.26 4.30 -46.64
N PRO A 79 -15.36 3.78 -47.88
CA PRO A 79 -14.89 2.44 -48.26
C PRO A 79 -13.67 2.46 -49.19
N SER A 80 -12.69 1.57 -48.97
CA SER A 80 -12.12 0.66 -49.98
C SER A 80 -10.84 -0.04 -49.49
N ASP A 81 -10.63 -1.25 -50.03
CA ASP A 81 -9.38 -2.01 -50.19
C ASP A 81 -8.86 -2.84 -48.97
N ILE A 82 -8.98 -4.18 -48.93
CA ILE A 82 -8.33 -5.27 -49.72
C ILE A 82 -7.14 -5.88 -48.94
N TYR A 83 -7.38 -7.10 -48.40
CA TYR A 83 -6.48 -8.22 -47.97
C TYR A 83 -5.40 -7.88 -46.90
N ILE A 84 -5.12 -8.71 -45.88
CA ILE A 84 -4.63 -10.10 -45.93
C ILE A 84 -4.91 -10.76 -44.56
N THR A 85 -5.53 -11.94 -44.57
CA THR A 85 -5.54 -12.91 -43.46
C THR A 85 -4.28 -13.78 -43.55
N PRO A 86 -3.79 -14.32 -42.43
CA PRO A 86 -3.67 -15.77 -42.40
C PRO A 86 -4.24 -16.39 -41.12
N ASN A 87 -5.08 -17.40 -41.33
CA ASN A 87 -5.49 -18.40 -40.36
C ASN A 87 -4.27 -19.12 -39.77
N PHE A 88 -4.36 -19.50 -38.48
CA PHE A 88 -4.03 -20.87 -38.10
C PHE A 88 -5.05 -21.38 -37.07
N TYR A 89 -5.69 -22.48 -37.46
CA TYR A 89 -6.55 -23.34 -36.67
C TYR A 89 -5.73 -24.16 -35.66
N VAL A 90 -6.30 -24.41 -34.48
CA VAL A 90 -6.30 -25.75 -33.87
C VAL A 90 -7.52 -25.90 -32.97
N ASP A 91 -8.18 -27.04 -33.15
CA ASP A 91 -9.52 -27.39 -32.69
C ASP A 91 -9.45 -28.50 -31.63
N VAL A 92 -10.47 -28.54 -30.76
CA VAL A 92 -11.08 -29.72 -30.12
C VAL A 92 -10.30 -30.56 -29.07
N ASN A 93 -10.72 -30.34 -27.80
CA ASN A 93 -11.43 -31.29 -26.90
C ASN A 93 -10.78 -32.63 -26.48
N SER A 94 -10.63 -32.87 -25.15
CA SER A 94 -11.43 -33.85 -24.36
C SER A 94 -10.88 -34.12 -22.95
N ASP A 95 -11.83 -34.40 -22.05
CA ASP A 95 -11.71 -34.79 -20.64
C ASP A 95 -10.66 -35.87 -20.31
N THR A 96 -10.08 -35.78 -19.12
CA THR A 96 -9.76 -36.97 -18.29
C THR A 96 -9.50 -36.58 -16.83
N THR A 97 -10.39 -37.03 -15.94
CA THR A 97 -10.14 -37.24 -14.52
C THR A 97 -8.86 -38.06 -14.31
N THR A 98 -7.85 -37.52 -13.62
CA THR A 98 -6.70 -38.30 -13.15
C THR A 98 -6.23 -37.83 -11.77
N THR A 99 -6.17 -38.79 -10.85
CA THR A 99 -5.57 -38.80 -9.52
C THR A 99 -4.15 -38.21 -9.45
N PRO A 100 -3.68 -37.75 -8.28
CA PRO A 100 -2.33 -37.21 -8.13
C PRO A 100 -1.27 -38.28 -8.41
N PRO A 101 -0.25 -38.01 -9.24
CA PRO A 101 0.81 -38.97 -9.51
C PRO A 101 1.70 -39.11 -8.29
N ALA A 102 2.01 -40.37 -7.95
CA ALA A 102 2.95 -40.77 -6.93
C ALA A 102 4.36 -40.20 -7.21
N LEU A 103 5.07 -39.95 -6.10
CA LEU A 103 6.47 -39.51 -5.98
C LEU A 103 7.38 -39.98 -7.12
N ALA A 104 7.77 -39.06 -7.99
CA ALA A 104 8.92 -39.23 -8.88
C ALA A 104 10.19 -38.72 -8.16
N PRO A 105 11.24 -39.54 -7.98
CA PRO A 105 12.50 -39.12 -7.41
C PRO A 105 13.39 -38.56 -8.53
N ASN A 106 13.34 -37.25 -8.75
CA ASN A 106 14.36 -36.40 -9.43
C ASN A 106 13.72 -35.10 -9.97
N VAL A 107 13.08 -34.32 -9.09
CA VAL A 107 12.88 -32.90 -9.38
C VAL A 107 14.17 -32.21 -8.92
N PRO A 108 14.93 -31.51 -9.78
CA PRO A 108 16.02 -30.68 -9.31
C PRO A 108 15.44 -29.72 -8.28
N GLU A 109 15.99 -29.73 -7.06
CA GLU A 109 15.58 -28.86 -5.97
C GLU A 109 15.79 -27.42 -6.45
N ILE A 110 14.72 -26.80 -6.95
CA ILE A 110 14.76 -25.39 -7.37
C ILE A 110 14.98 -24.62 -6.08
N SER A 111 16.23 -24.19 -5.87
CA SER A 111 16.58 -23.38 -4.72
C SER A 111 15.91 -22.02 -4.90
N TYR A 112 14.87 -21.74 -4.13
CA TYR A 112 14.26 -20.41 -4.08
C TYR A 112 14.99 -19.57 -3.03
N ILE A 113 15.20 -18.29 -3.34
CA ILE A 113 15.64 -17.29 -2.36
C ILE A 113 14.40 -16.76 -1.66
N GLU A 114 14.37 -16.90 -0.34
CA GLU A 114 13.34 -16.33 0.52
C GLU A 114 13.65 -14.85 0.79
N GLU A 115 12.72 -13.97 0.46
CA GLU A 115 12.81 -12.53 0.74
C GLU A 115 11.63 -12.11 1.66
N PRO A 116 11.89 -11.52 2.83
CA PRO A 116 10.82 -11.04 3.71
C PRO A 116 10.10 -9.84 3.07
N VAL A 117 8.78 -9.81 3.18
CA VAL A 117 7.91 -8.80 2.57
C VAL A 117 6.84 -8.29 3.53
N ILE A 118 6.33 -7.09 3.24
CA ILE A 118 5.17 -6.50 3.88
C ILE A 118 4.13 -6.17 2.82
N ALA A 119 2.92 -6.70 3.00
CA ALA A 119 1.73 -6.32 2.24
C ALA A 119 1.01 -5.14 2.90
N ARG A 120 0.67 -4.13 2.10
CA ARG A 120 -0.29 -3.08 2.41
C ARG A 120 -1.62 -3.43 1.77
N VAL A 121 -2.63 -3.70 2.59
CA VAL A 121 -3.99 -4.06 2.17
C VAL A 121 -4.90 -2.86 2.42
N SER A 122 -5.57 -2.35 1.39
CA SER A 122 -6.44 -1.17 1.53
C SER A 122 -7.71 -1.30 0.68
N TYR A 123 -8.79 -0.67 1.14
CA TYR A 123 -10.00 -0.42 0.36
C TYR A 123 -9.90 0.83 -0.54
N GLN A 124 -8.88 1.67 -0.33
CA GLN A 124 -8.67 2.89 -1.09
C GLN A 124 -7.85 2.62 -2.36
N VAL A 125 -8.46 1.89 -3.30
CA VAL A 125 -7.78 1.34 -4.48
C VAL A 125 -6.95 2.37 -5.24
N LEU A 126 -7.58 3.43 -5.75
CA LEU A 126 -6.89 4.42 -6.60
C LEU A 126 -5.73 5.12 -5.88
N ARG A 127 -5.88 5.34 -4.57
CA ARG A 127 -4.88 6.04 -3.76
C ARG A 127 -3.64 5.15 -3.55
N GLU A 128 -3.85 3.89 -3.19
CA GLU A 128 -2.74 2.96 -3.00
C GLU A 128 -2.04 2.64 -4.33
N GLU A 129 -2.78 2.48 -5.43
CA GLU A 129 -2.18 2.27 -6.76
C GLU A 129 -1.33 3.45 -7.19
N ARG A 130 -1.84 4.69 -7.10
CA ARG A 130 -1.07 5.89 -7.42
C ARG A 130 0.21 5.95 -6.56
N ALA A 131 0.06 5.74 -5.26
CA ALA A 131 1.16 5.82 -4.32
C ALA A 131 2.23 4.73 -4.58
N PHE A 132 1.81 3.51 -4.95
CA PHE A 132 2.72 2.44 -5.36
C PHE A 132 3.52 2.82 -6.62
N HIS A 133 2.87 3.34 -7.65
CA HIS A 133 3.54 3.73 -8.89
C HIS A 133 4.51 4.91 -8.68
N ILE A 134 4.14 5.87 -7.84
CA ILE A 134 5.02 6.98 -7.44
C ILE A 134 6.25 6.43 -6.71
N THR A 135 6.04 5.54 -5.73
CA THR A 135 7.15 4.91 -5.00
C THR A 135 8.07 4.14 -5.95
N LYS A 136 7.49 3.41 -6.91
CA LYS A 136 8.24 2.67 -7.93
C LYS A 136 9.05 3.61 -8.82
N SER A 137 8.47 4.73 -9.25
CA SER A 137 9.18 5.75 -10.01
C SER A 137 10.34 6.33 -9.22
N LEU A 138 10.12 6.65 -7.94
CA LEU A 138 11.12 7.26 -7.06
C LEU A 138 12.33 6.36 -6.82
N VAL A 139 12.08 5.07 -6.54
CA VAL A 139 13.16 4.07 -6.39
C VAL A 139 13.95 3.94 -7.69
N LEU A 140 13.30 4.00 -8.85
CA LEU A 140 14.00 3.89 -10.13
C LEU A 140 14.79 5.16 -10.50
N SER A 141 14.31 6.34 -10.14
CA SER A 141 14.89 7.62 -10.59
C SER A 141 15.80 8.29 -9.58
N ALA A 142 15.52 8.17 -8.28
CA ALA A 142 16.13 8.99 -7.23
C ALA A 142 16.68 8.18 -6.03
N ASP A 143 16.30 6.89 -5.88
CA ASP A 143 16.84 5.99 -4.85
C ASP A 143 17.09 4.57 -5.41
N PRO A 144 18.01 4.40 -6.38
CA PRO A 144 18.24 3.12 -7.05
C PRO A 144 18.78 2.03 -6.12
N GLU A 145 19.52 2.42 -5.08
CA GLU A 145 20.07 1.50 -4.07
C GLU A 145 19.02 1.10 -3.01
N GLY A 146 17.87 1.78 -2.95
CA GLY A 146 16.80 1.48 -1.99
C GLY A 146 17.21 1.77 -0.55
N GLU A 147 17.99 2.81 -0.35
CA GLU A 147 18.53 3.19 0.96
C GLU A 147 17.49 3.96 1.78
N HIS A 148 16.69 4.81 1.12
CA HIS A 148 15.77 5.76 1.76
C HIS A 148 14.29 5.45 1.50
N ILE A 149 13.97 4.68 0.48
CA ILE A 149 12.61 4.36 0.07
C ILE A 149 12.44 2.85 0.08
N ILE A 150 11.34 2.38 0.69
CA ILE A 150 11.06 0.95 0.72
C ILE A 150 10.76 0.45 -0.70
N LYS A 151 11.52 -0.56 -1.14
CA LYS A 151 11.41 -1.14 -2.48
C LYS A 151 10.01 -1.74 -2.72
N PRO A 152 9.25 -1.24 -3.70
CA PRO A 152 8.00 -1.86 -4.13
C PRO A 152 8.30 -3.14 -4.92
N LEU A 153 7.51 -4.19 -4.69
CA LEU A 153 7.68 -5.48 -5.34
C LEU A 153 6.52 -5.79 -6.29
N ASP A 154 5.28 -5.67 -5.81
CA ASP A 154 4.11 -6.10 -6.57
C ASP A 154 2.84 -5.33 -6.19
N LEU A 155 1.89 -5.26 -7.11
CA LEU A 155 0.60 -4.57 -6.92
C LEU A 155 -0.52 -5.41 -7.53
N LEU A 156 -1.46 -5.83 -6.69
CA LEU A 156 -2.50 -6.78 -7.03
C LEU A 156 -3.86 -6.26 -6.55
N ARG A 157 -4.93 -6.57 -7.28
CA ARG A 157 -6.30 -6.38 -6.80
C ARG A 157 -6.86 -7.74 -6.40
N LEU A 158 -7.41 -7.83 -5.19
CA LEU A 158 -8.04 -9.08 -4.74
C LEU A 158 -9.44 -9.22 -5.37
N THR A 159 -9.81 -10.46 -5.69
CA THR A 159 -11.17 -10.77 -6.16
C THR A 159 -12.18 -10.44 -5.06
N PRO A 160 -13.22 -9.64 -5.34
CA PRO A 160 -14.27 -9.34 -4.37
C PRO A 160 -14.97 -10.62 -3.88
N GLN A 161 -15.28 -10.67 -2.58
CA GLN A 161 -16.00 -11.75 -1.93
C GLN A 161 -17.21 -11.20 -1.17
N GLN A 162 -18.14 -12.09 -0.81
CA GLN A 162 -19.30 -11.71 0.02
C GLN A 162 -18.82 -11.22 1.39
N GLY A 163 -19.41 -10.11 1.85
CA GLY A 163 -19.00 -9.45 3.10
C GLY A 163 -17.93 -8.37 2.92
N ASP A 164 -17.38 -8.20 1.72
CA ASP A 164 -16.50 -7.08 1.44
C ASP A 164 -17.24 -5.75 1.42
N ARG A 165 -16.58 -4.73 1.94
CA ARG A 165 -17.08 -3.35 1.91
C ARG A 165 -16.72 -2.61 0.61
N GLY A 166 -15.89 -3.21 -0.23
CA GLY A 166 -15.46 -2.65 -1.51
C GLY A 166 -14.33 -3.45 -2.14
N ALA A 167 -13.83 -2.97 -3.27
CA ALA A 167 -12.64 -3.54 -3.90
C ALA A 167 -11.41 -3.38 -3.00
N ILE A 168 -10.59 -4.41 -2.93
CA ILE A 168 -9.37 -4.44 -2.10
C ILE A 168 -8.15 -4.46 -3.02
N VAL A 169 -7.20 -3.59 -2.74
CA VAL A 169 -5.89 -3.58 -3.38
C VAL A 169 -4.81 -4.00 -2.39
N LEU A 170 -3.82 -4.69 -2.92
CA LEU A 170 -2.66 -5.19 -2.20
C LEU A 170 -1.40 -4.61 -2.85
N ALA A 171 -0.64 -3.83 -2.10
CA ALA A 171 0.67 -3.34 -2.51
C ALA A 171 1.75 -4.02 -1.66
N ILE A 172 2.63 -4.78 -2.30
CA ILE A 172 3.65 -5.60 -1.65
C ILE A 172 5.01 -4.90 -1.75
N TYR A 173 5.70 -4.81 -0.63
CA TYR A 173 7.00 -4.16 -0.49
C TYR A 173 8.00 -5.10 0.15
N LYS A 174 9.30 -4.88 -0.13
CA LYS A 174 10.37 -5.56 0.60
C LYS A 174 10.34 -5.15 2.06
N ASP A 175 10.48 -6.10 2.98
CA ASP A 175 10.51 -5.80 4.41
C ASP A 175 11.83 -5.09 4.78
N PRO A 176 11.79 -3.86 5.32
CA PRO A 176 12.98 -3.16 5.81
C PRO A 176 13.50 -3.67 7.17
N GLY A 177 12.79 -4.58 7.85
CA GLY A 177 13.20 -5.19 9.11
C GLY A 177 12.44 -4.66 10.33
N ASN A 178 13.11 -4.58 11.48
CA ASN A 178 12.48 -4.18 12.74
C ASN A 178 12.28 -2.65 12.81
N ASN A 179 11.04 -2.22 13.07
CA ASN A 179 10.70 -0.80 13.20
C ASN A 179 10.68 -0.37 14.67
N ALA A 180 11.54 0.57 15.04
CA ALA A 180 11.62 1.10 16.40
C ALA A 180 10.48 2.09 16.72
N LEU A 181 9.97 2.84 15.73
CA LEU A 181 9.04 3.95 15.96
C LEU A 181 7.77 3.60 16.76
N PRO A 182 7.08 2.47 16.53
CA PRO A 182 5.87 2.12 17.28
C PRO A 182 6.12 1.87 18.78
N ARG A 183 7.37 1.71 19.19
CA ARG A 183 7.76 1.59 20.61
C ARG A 183 8.22 2.92 21.22
N LEU A 184 8.69 3.84 20.39
CA LEU A 184 9.33 5.08 20.82
C LEU A 184 8.41 6.30 20.78
N VAL A 185 7.41 6.29 19.90
CA VAL A 185 6.54 7.45 19.65
C VAL A 185 5.08 6.99 19.63
N ASP A 186 4.20 7.83 20.18
CA ASP A 186 2.77 7.67 19.99
C ASP A 186 2.39 8.01 18.54
N LEU A 187 1.96 7.00 17.79
CA LEU A 187 1.57 7.12 16.39
C LEU A 187 0.11 7.55 16.20
N GLY A 188 -0.60 7.80 17.32
CA GLY A 188 -1.97 8.27 17.35
C GLY A 188 -3.02 7.14 17.23
N PRO A 189 -4.31 7.47 17.41
CA PRO A 189 -5.38 6.49 17.53
C PRO A 189 -5.70 5.73 16.23
N ALA A 190 -5.29 6.26 15.09
CA ALA A 190 -5.47 5.62 13.79
C ALA A 190 -4.43 4.51 13.52
N PHE A 191 -3.41 4.39 14.36
CA PHE A 191 -2.43 3.30 14.33
C PHE A 191 -2.76 2.28 15.41
N TYR A 192 -3.23 1.10 15.02
CA TYR A 192 -3.66 0.06 15.95
C TYR A 192 -3.37 -1.34 15.41
N LYS A 193 -3.55 -2.37 16.24
CA LYS A 193 -3.34 -3.76 15.83
C LYS A 193 -4.68 -4.48 15.75
N SER A 194 -4.71 -5.61 15.08
CA SER A 194 -5.82 -6.55 15.21
C SER A 194 -5.58 -7.55 16.34
N ARG A 195 -6.64 -8.21 16.77
CA ARG A 195 -6.60 -9.36 17.68
C ARG A 195 -7.46 -10.48 17.10
N LYS A 196 -7.00 -11.71 17.24
CA LYS A 196 -7.73 -12.90 16.80
C LYS A 196 -8.80 -13.28 17.83
N TYR A 197 -10.05 -13.38 17.40
CA TYR A 197 -11.22 -13.86 18.16
C TYR A 197 -11.97 -14.88 17.30
N ASP A 198 -12.10 -16.12 17.80
CA ASP A 198 -12.85 -17.20 17.14
C ASP A 198 -12.58 -17.31 15.63
N ASP A 199 -11.29 -17.32 15.28
CA ASP A 199 -10.75 -17.39 13.92
C ASP A 199 -10.94 -16.15 13.03
N THR A 200 -11.56 -15.08 13.54
CA THR A 200 -11.65 -13.78 12.89
C THR A 200 -10.69 -12.77 13.50
N PHE A 201 -10.14 -11.87 12.68
CA PHE A 201 -9.35 -10.74 13.18
C PHE A 201 -10.27 -9.53 13.35
N ARG A 202 -10.21 -8.91 14.53
CA ARG A 202 -10.93 -7.67 14.83
C ARG A 202 -9.98 -6.56 15.23
N ALA A 203 -10.37 -5.32 15.01
CA ALA A 203 -9.65 -4.14 15.47
C ALA A 203 -9.42 -4.21 16.98
N TYR A 204 -8.21 -3.88 17.41
CA TYR A 204 -7.85 -3.75 18.80
C TYR A 204 -7.09 -2.45 19.02
N ILE A 205 -7.86 -1.41 19.32
CA ILE A 205 -7.34 -0.10 19.70
C ILE A 205 -7.03 -0.15 21.19
N LYS A 206 -5.75 -0.14 21.52
CA LYS A 206 -5.30 -0.06 22.91
C LYS A 206 -5.51 1.37 23.39
N ASN A 207 -5.98 1.56 24.62
CA ASN A 207 -6.10 2.90 25.22
C ASN A 207 -4.92 3.28 26.12
N ASP A 208 -4.08 2.30 26.47
CA ASP A 208 -2.90 2.47 27.32
C ASP A 208 -1.64 2.06 26.55
N PHE A 209 -0.88 3.04 26.06
CA PHE A 209 0.37 2.82 25.35
C PHE A 209 1.53 3.15 26.29
N ARG A 210 2.40 2.17 26.53
CA ARG A 210 3.66 2.38 27.24
C ARG A 210 4.77 2.40 26.21
N LEU A 211 5.38 3.57 26.06
CA LEU A 211 6.54 3.76 25.21
C LEU A 211 7.79 3.25 25.95
N ASP A 212 8.75 2.77 25.17
CA ASP A 212 10.09 2.47 25.66
C ASP A 212 10.76 3.77 26.16
N PRO A 213 11.81 3.68 27.00
CA PRO A 213 12.56 4.86 27.43
C PRO A 213 13.08 5.68 26.23
N PRO A 214 13.26 7.01 26.40
CA PRO A 214 13.80 7.85 25.34
C PRO A 214 15.14 7.32 24.81
N ILE A 215 15.31 7.37 23.50
CA ILE A 215 16.58 7.05 22.84
C ILE A 215 17.64 8.11 23.13
N ASN A 216 18.92 7.74 22.92
CA ASN A 216 20.01 8.70 23.06
C ASN A 216 19.97 9.75 21.93
N ILE A 217 20.65 10.88 22.13
CA ILE A 217 20.65 11.98 21.18
C ILE A 217 21.25 11.61 19.81
N ARG A 218 22.22 10.68 19.76
CA ARG A 218 22.83 10.23 18.51
C ARG A 218 21.81 9.48 17.65
N ASP A 219 21.12 8.50 18.23
CA ASP A 219 20.09 7.72 17.52
C ASP A 219 18.95 8.63 17.02
N PHE A 220 18.59 9.65 17.83
CA PHE A 220 17.62 10.66 17.41
C PHE A 220 18.11 11.50 16.22
N LEU A 221 19.38 11.93 16.23
CA LEU A 221 19.97 12.69 15.13
C LEU A 221 20.10 11.83 13.86
N ASP A 222 20.47 10.57 13.98
CA ASP A 222 20.52 9.62 12.86
C ASP A 222 19.13 9.45 12.25
N PHE A 223 18.08 9.34 13.09
CA PHE A 223 16.70 9.34 12.62
C PHE A 223 16.34 10.64 11.88
N ALA A 224 16.64 11.80 12.48
CA ALA A 224 16.28 13.10 11.91
C ALA A 224 16.98 13.35 10.55
N ILE A 225 18.26 12.99 10.45
CA ILE A 225 19.03 13.08 9.20
C ILE A 225 18.42 12.16 8.14
N GLY A 226 18.18 10.90 8.47
CA GLY A 226 17.60 9.95 7.52
C GLY A 226 16.19 10.34 7.07
N ALA A 227 15.36 10.86 7.97
CA ALA A 227 14.03 11.38 7.64
C ALA A 227 14.12 12.60 6.71
N ALA A 228 15.06 13.52 6.94
CA ALA A 228 15.29 14.67 6.08
C ALA A 228 15.74 14.24 4.66
N GLN A 229 16.66 13.28 4.56
CA GLN A 229 17.10 12.72 3.27
C GLN A 229 15.95 12.08 2.48
N CYS A 230 15.08 11.32 3.18
CA CYS A 230 13.88 10.76 2.55
C CYS A 230 12.96 11.85 1.94
N LEU A 231 12.85 13.01 2.59
CA LEU A 231 12.04 14.13 2.13
C LEU A 231 12.72 14.89 1.00
N GLU A 232 14.04 15.08 1.09
CA GLU A 232 14.86 15.69 0.04
C GLU A 232 14.75 14.91 -1.27
N ILE A 233 14.90 13.58 -1.22
CA ILE A 233 14.75 12.69 -2.38
C ILE A 233 13.38 12.87 -3.03
N LEU A 234 12.32 13.05 -2.23
CA LEU A 234 11.01 13.25 -2.81
C LEU A 234 10.84 14.62 -3.46
N HIS A 235 11.27 15.67 -2.77
CA HIS A 235 11.12 17.04 -3.24
C HIS A 235 11.95 17.28 -4.50
N HIS A 236 13.20 16.82 -4.54
CA HIS A 236 14.08 17.02 -5.69
C HIS A 236 13.90 15.95 -6.77
N GLY A 237 13.52 14.72 -6.41
CA GLY A 237 13.39 13.62 -7.36
C GLY A 237 12.14 13.69 -8.23
N LEU A 238 11.02 14.16 -7.70
CA LEU A 238 9.72 14.20 -8.41
C LEU A 238 8.99 15.54 -8.27
N GLY A 239 9.57 16.56 -7.64
CA GLY A 239 8.91 17.85 -7.44
C GLY A 239 7.67 17.78 -6.55
N MET A 240 7.50 16.70 -5.79
CA MET A 240 6.28 16.48 -5.01
C MET A 240 6.40 17.11 -3.63
N ILE A 241 5.30 17.72 -3.19
CA ILE A 241 5.17 18.27 -1.84
C ILE A 241 4.27 17.34 -1.04
N HIS A 242 4.61 17.11 0.22
CA HIS A 242 3.74 16.36 1.12
C HIS A 242 2.65 17.22 1.71
N GLY A 243 1.39 16.82 1.53
CA GLY A 243 0.27 17.41 2.24
C GLY A 243 0.20 17.02 3.72
N GLU A 244 0.77 15.86 4.09
CA GLU A 244 0.74 15.35 5.45
C GLU A 244 1.95 14.44 5.73
N ILE A 245 2.61 14.63 6.88
CA ILE A 245 3.69 13.76 7.37
C ILE A 245 3.30 13.29 8.77
N ARG A 246 3.12 11.98 8.95
CA ARG A 246 2.76 11.33 10.22
C ARG A 246 3.92 10.48 10.75
N GLY A 247 3.91 10.15 12.04
CA GLY A 247 4.97 9.36 12.67
C GLY A 247 5.16 7.97 12.05
N ASP A 248 4.07 7.36 11.55
CA ASP A 248 4.11 6.04 10.91
C ASP A 248 4.44 6.10 9.40
N ALA A 249 4.74 7.29 8.88
CA ALA A 249 5.26 7.51 7.53
C ALA A 249 6.68 6.96 7.33
N PHE A 250 7.41 6.75 8.42
CA PHE A 250 8.78 6.29 8.39
C PHE A 250 8.91 4.87 8.95
N HIS A 251 9.97 4.22 8.53
CA HIS A 251 10.52 3.02 9.11
C HIS A 251 11.89 3.41 9.67
N TYR A 252 12.12 3.20 10.96
CA TYR A 252 13.43 3.40 11.56
C TYR A 252 13.91 2.10 12.18
N ASN A 253 15.00 1.57 11.63
CA ASN A 253 15.69 0.42 12.19
C ASN A 253 16.90 0.93 12.98
N ILE A 254 16.77 0.95 14.30
CA ILE A 254 17.78 1.48 15.23
C ILE A 254 19.08 0.66 15.23
N GLU A 255 19.02 -0.63 14.91
CA GLU A 255 20.20 -1.51 14.90
C GLU A 255 21.10 -1.24 13.70
N THR A 256 20.49 -0.87 12.57
CA THR A 256 21.20 -0.55 11.32
C THR A 256 21.33 0.95 11.06
N ASN A 257 20.70 1.78 11.90
CA ASN A 257 20.54 3.22 11.73
C ASN A 257 19.98 3.63 10.36
N LYS A 258 19.16 2.77 9.72
CA LYS A 258 18.51 3.09 8.46
C LYS A 258 17.11 3.63 8.69
N VAL A 259 16.85 4.80 8.08
CA VAL A 259 15.51 5.39 7.98
C VAL A 259 15.03 5.22 6.57
N ARG A 260 13.83 4.64 6.41
CA ARG A 260 13.18 4.52 5.12
C ARG A 260 11.78 5.11 5.18
N LYS A 261 11.39 5.81 4.12
CA LYS A 261 10.02 6.27 3.95
C LYS A 261 9.13 5.10 3.56
N LYS A 262 8.05 4.91 4.31
CA LYS A 262 6.92 4.06 3.92
C LYS A 262 6.03 4.86 2.99
N ASN A 263 5.42 4.19 2.03
CA ASN A 263 4.50 4.85 1.12
C ASN A 263 3.36 5.52 1.91
N THR A 264 3.30 6.85 1.84
CA THR A 264 2.29 7.68 2.51
C THR A 264 1.44 8.38 1.48
N LYS A 265 0.22 8.75 1.87
CA LYS A 265 -0.68 9.59 1.07
C LYS A 265 0.07 10.73 0.38
N CYS A 266 0.17 10.68 -0.94
CA CYS A 266 0.59 11.79 -1.76
C CYS A 266 -0.67 12.55 -2.19
N ASP A 267 -1.06 13.57 -1.42
CA ASP A 267 -2.23 14.40 -1.73
C ASP A 267 -1.92 15.59 -2.66
N CYS A 268 -0.68 15.75 -3.11
CA CYS A 268 -0.34 16.79 -4.08
C CYS A 268 0.88 16.41 -4.93
N CYS A 269 0.63 16.01 -6.18
CA CYS A 269 1.56 16.27 -7.25
C CYS A 269 1.26 17.70 -7.75
N ILE A 270 2.25 18.59 -7.71
CA ILE A 270 2.19 19.81 -8.52
C ILE A 270 2.68 19.37 -9.89
N ASP A 271 1.79 19.32 -10.87
CA ASP A 271 2.19 19.11 -12.26
C ASP A 271 2.83 20.43 -12.78
N ASP A 272 3.90 20.34 -13.57
CA ASP A 272 4.67 21.47 -14.12
C ASP A 272 3.88 22.45 -15.00
N PHE A 273 2.63 22.13 -15.32
CA PHE A 273 1.67 23.10 -15.83
C PHE A 273 0.87 23.60 -14.65
N GLY A 274 0.95 24.90 -14.32
CA GLY A 274 0.28 25.58 -13.21
C GLY A 274 -1.27 25.49 -13.12
N ALA A 275 -1.87 24.36 -13.50
CA ALA A 275 -3.15 23.91 -13.07
C ALA A 275 -3.06 23.48 -11.59
N ARG A 276 -3.72 24.27 -10.73
CA ARG A 276 -4.22 23.81 -9.42
C ARG A 276 -5.02 22.52 -9.64
N ALA A 277 -4.37 21.36 -9.59
CA ALA A 277 -5.04 20.12 -9.28
C ALA A 277 -5.53 20.28 -7.84
N GLY A 278 -6.82 20.63 -7.73
CA GLY A 278 -7.45 21.04 -6.49
C GLY A 278 -7.19 20.05 -5.37
N CYS A 279 -6.68 20.60 -4.27
CA CYS A 279 -6.85 20.03 -2.95
C CYS A 279 -8.36 19.90 -2.69
N LEU A 280 -8.97 18.80 -3.12
CA LEU A 280 -10.18 18.32 -2.46
C LEU A 280 -9.70 17.73 -1.15
N VAL A 281 -9.57 18.61 -0.16
CA VAL A 281 -9.68 18.25 1.25
C VAL A 281 -10.86 17.28 1.31
N SER A 282 -10.62 16.00 1.61
CA SER A 282 -11.71 15.09 1.97
C SER A 282 -12.30 15.59 3.28
N GLN A 283 -13.18 16.58 3.21
CA GLN A 283 -14.29 16.78 4.13
C GLN A 283 -15.29 15.66 3.87
N ALA A 284 -14.95 14.40 4.16
CA ALA A 284 -15.90 13.31 4.00
C ALA A 284 -15.56 12.05 4.80
N VAL A 285 -14.94 12.17 5.97
CA VAL A 285 -15.23 11.26 7.10
C VAL A 285 -15.03 12.08 8.37
N GLY A 286 -16.13 12.37 9.05
CA GLY A 286 -16.12 13.10 10.32
C GLY A 286 -15.33 12.32 11.37
N THR A 287 -14.06 12.67 11.54
CA THR A 287 -13.31 12.46 12.79
C THR A 287 -12.39 13.67 13.01
N ASN A 288 -12.59 14.34 14.14
CA ASN A 288 -11.74 15.42 14.64
C ASN A 288 -10.38 14.88 15.10
N HIS A 289 -9.60 14.31 14.18
CA HIS A 289 -8.22 13.90 14.43
C HIS A 289 -7.31 14.42 13.33
N ARG A 290 -7.32 15.75 13.11
CA ARG A 290 -6.15 16.41 12.55
C ARG A 290 -5.06 16.36 13.63
N CYS A 291 -3.90 15.84 13.31
CA CYS A 291 -2.70 16.15 14.07
C CYS A 291 -2.41 17.65 13.87
N LEU A 292 -2.98 18.50 14.71
CA LEU A 292 -2.70 19.94 14.75
C LEU A 292 -1.21 20.25 15.00
N GLY A 293 -0.38 19.24 15.30
CA GLY A 293 1.04 19.40 15.60
C GLY A 293 1.97 19.64 14.40
N ALA A 294 1.53 19.45 13.15
CA ALA A 294 2.40 19.57 11.97
C ALA A 294 1.72 20.22 10.75
N VAL A 295 0.80 21.17 10.99
CA VAL A 295 0.24 22.01 9.92
C VAL A 295 0.99 23.33 9.90
N PHE A 296 1.58 23.69 8.75
CA PHE A 296 2.22 25.00 8.62
C PHE A 296 1.18 26.13 8.74
N PRO A 297 1.50 27.27 9.36
CA PRO A 297 0.54 28.37 9.59
C PRO A 297 -0.19 28.81 8.30
N HIS A 298 0.52 28.82 7.17
CA HIS A 298 -0.05 29.23 5.89
C HIS A 298 -1.13 28.26 5.35
N GLN A 299 -1.06 26.97 5.70
CA GLN A 299 -2.11 26.00 5.34
C GLN A 299 -3.34 26.12 6.25
N ALA A 300 -3.17 26.57 7.49
CA ALA A 300 -4.29 26.82 8.41
C ALA A 300 -5.14 28.00 7.97
N ASP A 301 -4.52 29.08 7.46
CA ASP A 301 -5.21 30.29 6.99
C ASP A 301 -6.05 30.05 5.73
N ILE A 302 -5.65 29.13 4.85
CA ILE A 302 -6.41 28.78 3.64
C ILE A 302 -7.68 27.98 4.02
N SER A 303 -7.59 27.12 5.04
CA SER A 303 -8.75 26.35 5.52
C SER A 303 -9.80 27.22 6.21
N SER A 304 -9.41 28.34 6.84
CA SER A 304 -10.35 29.26 7.49
C SER A 304 -11.07 30.18 6.49
N MET A 305 -10.42 30.52 5.37
CA MET A 305 -11.03 31.30 4.29
C MET A 305 -12.05 30.50 3.46
N GLN A 306 -11.90 29.17 3.34
CA GLN A 306 -12.89 28.35 2.62
C GLN A 306 -14.18 28.15 3.43
N THR A 307 -14.10 28.06 4.76
CA THR A 307 -15.29 27.92 5.62
C THR A 307 -16.16 29.17 5.70
N SER A 308 -15.63 30.34 5.39
CA SER A 308 -16.37 31.60 5.37
C SER A 308 -17.09 31.90 4.05
N ASN A 309 -16.79 31.17 2.98
CA ASN A 309 -17.44 31.33 1.66
C ASN A 309 -18.60 30.37 1.40
N GLU A 310 -18.89 29.42 2.29
CA GLU A 310 -20.09 28.56 2.22
C GLU A 310 -21.24 29.06 3.11
N ALA A 311 -21.07 30.23 3.76
CA ALA A 311 -22.07 30.84 4.64
C ALA A 311 -22.62 32.18 4.11
N SER A 312 -22.74 32.34 2.79
CA SER A 312 -23.44 33.49 2.17
C SER A 312 -24.31 33.05 1.00
#